data_AF-B9XST1-F1
#
_entry.id   AF-B9XST1-F1
#
_cell.length_a   1.000
_cell.length_b   1.000
_cell.length_c   1.000
_cell.angle_alpha   90.00
_cell.angle_beta   90.00
_cell.angle_gamma   90.00
#
_symmetry.space_group_name_H-M   'P 1'
#
loop_
_entity.id
_entity.type
_entity.pdbx_description
1 polymer ?
#
loop_
_entity_poly.entity_id
_entity_poly.type
_entity_poly.pdbx_seq_one_letter_code
_entity_poly.pdbx_strand_id
1 'polypeptide(L)'
;MKQINSSAELKAVLKADKVLLFVHFEWSSSSRYVLWNLEEWEKESDWANGESAFEIYWLEPDEHPDTWKWIGENAVNLDQENGYTGGLVWLRNGAVVGTVENQEFPGLRELKRLTKLRLGIEERAGQSSVVDPELLRILCCPETYQDIKVAEAAVIEKINQQIFTGALRNRRGQVIREVIEGGLVRADGRYLYPIRHNIPIMLVDEAIPLIG
;
A
#
# COMPACT_ATOMS: atom_id res chain seq x y z
N MET A 1 -5.27 -14.84 -0.27
CA MET A 1 -4.25 -14.74 0.80
C MET A 1 -4.64 -15.78 1.84
N LYS A 2 -3.67 -16.45 2.46
CA LYS A 2 -3.95 -17.61 3.34
C LYS A 2 -3.63 -17.26 4.80
N GLN A 3 -4.55 -17.52 5.71
CA GLN A 3 -4.28 -17.41 7.15
C GLN A 3 -3.42 -18.59 7.60
N ILE A 4 -2.47 -18.32 8.50
CA ILE A 4 -1.69 -19.32 9.24
C ILE A 4 -2.33 -19.45 10.61
N ASN A 5 -2.85 -20.65 10.92
CA ASN A 5 -3.57 -20.97 12.14
C ASN A 5 -2.82 -21.97 13.05
N SER A 6 -1.56 -22.30 12.71
CA SER A 6 -0.76 -23.22 13.52
C SER A 6 0.75 -23.09 13.29
N SER A 7 1.54 -23.55 14.25
CA SER A 7 2.99 -23.65 14.13
C SER A 7 3.44 -24.57 12.98
N ALA A 8 2.63 -25.57 12.63
CA ALA A 8 2.93 -26.48 11.51
C ALA A 8 2.79 -25.74 10.17
N GLU A 9 1.75 -24.93 10.03
CA GLU A 9 1.54 -24.07 8.86
C GLU A 9 2.64 -23.01 8.76
N LEU A 10 3.00 -22.34 9.87
CA LEU A 10 4.12 -21.40 9.88
C LEU A 10 5.40 -22.06 9.36
N LYS A 11 5.75 -23.25 9.87
CA LYS A 11 6.91 -24.01 9.40
C LYS A 11 6.84 -24.40 7.93
N ALA A 12 5.64 -24.61 7.37
CA ALA A 12 5.47 -24.87 5.95
C ALA A 12 5.71 -23.60 5.13
N VAL A 13 5.18 -22.46 5.57
CA VAL A 13 5.38 -21.15 4.93
C VAL A 13 6.85 -20.75 4.91
N LEU A 14 7.58 -20.98 6.00
CA LEU A 14 9.03 -20.72 6.07
C LEU A 14 9.87 -21.59 5.13
N LYS A 15 9.30 -22.61 4.49
CA LYS A 15 9.98 -23.43 3.47
C LYS A 15 9.64 -23.03 2.03
N ALA A 16 8.68 -22.12 1.83
CA ALA A 16 8.31 -21.65 0.51
C ALA A 16 9.41 -20.76 -0.10
N ASP A 17 9.48 -20.71 -1.43
CA ASP A 17 10.53 -19.97 -2.15
C ASP A 17 10.40 -18.46 -1.94
N LYS A 18 9.20 -17.89 -2.14
CA LYS A 18 8.95 -16.44 -2.06
C LYS A 18 7.63 -16.18 -1.37
N VAL A 19 7.69 -15.51 -0.23
CA VAL A 19 6.52 -15.20 0.60
C VAL A 19 6.51 -13.74 1.01
N LEU A 20 5.32 -13.14 0.95
CA LEU A 20 4.97 -11.96 1.70
C LEU A 20 4.12 -12.40 2.90
N LEU A 21 4.67 -12.29 4.10
CA LEU A 21 4.00 -12.61 5.35
C LEU A 21 3.50 -11.33 6.00
N PHE A 22 2.21 -11.27 6.31
CA PHE A 22 1.58 -10.17 7.03
C PHE A 22 1.31 -10.57 8.48
N VAL A 23 1.93 -9.85 9.41
CA VAL A 23 1.66 -9.99 10.83
C VAL A 23 0.53 -9.03 11.20
N HIS A 24 -0.67 -9.57 11.36
CA HIS A 24 -1.92 -8.82 11.55
C HIS A 24 -2.32 -8.75 13.02
N PHE A 25 -2.94 -7.62 13.39
CA PHE A 25 -3.70 -7.47 14.63
C PHE A 25 -5.02 -6.76 14.36
N GLU A 26 -6.12 -7.38 14.74
CA GLU A 26 -7.45 -6.83 14.50
C GLU A 26 -7.68 -5.49 15.24
N TRP A 27 -7.11 -5.34 16.43
CA TRP A 27 -7.22 -4.12 17.23
C TRP A 27 -6.44 -2.93 16.65
N SER A 28 -5.51 -3.17 15.72
CA SER A 28 -4.65 -2.13 15.15
C SER A 28 -5.28 -1.50 13.91
N SER A 29 -5.52 -0.19 13.96
CA SER A 29 -6.06 0.55 12.80
C SER A 29 -5.12 0.54 11.60
N SER A 30 -3.80 0.64 11.84
CA SER A 30 -2.79 0.53 10.79
C SER A 30 -2.77 -0.88 10.20
N SER A 31 -2.92 -1.92 11.02
CA SER A 31 -3.03 -3.31 10.54
C SER A 31 -4.25 -3.51 9.65
N ARG A 32 -5.43 -3.02 10.06
CA ARG A 32 -6.65 -3.09 9.22
C ARG A 32 -6.49 -2.32 7.91
N TYR A 33 -5.75 -1.21 7.90
CA TYR A 33 -5.46 -0.47 6.67
C TYR A 33 -4.55 -1.26 5.72
N VAL A 34 -3.52 -1.93 6.24
CA VAL A 34 -2.67 -2.83 5.45
C VAL A 34 -3.48 -4.02 4.92
N LEU A 35 -4.32 -4.64 5.77
CA LEU A 35 -5.21 -5.73 5.37
C LEU A 35 -6.07 -5.33 4.18
N TRP A 36 -6.75 -4.17 4.27
CA TRP A 36 -7.58 -3.66 3.18
C TRP A 36 -6.80 -3.48 1.88
N ASN A 37 -5.57 -2.94 1.93
CA ASN A 37 -4.74 -2.81 0.73
C ASN A 37 -4.30 -4.17 0.15
N LEU A 38 -3.99 -5.16 1.00
CA LEU A 38 -3.68 -6.51 0.53
C LEU A 38 -4.89 -7.15 -0.14
N GLU A 39 -6.09 -6.99 0.42
CA GLU A 39 -7.34 -7.47 -0.18
C GLU A 39 -7.62 -6.81 -1.54
N GLU A 40 -7.36 -5.49 -1.68
CA GLU A 40 -7.44 -4.82 -2.98
C GLU A 40 -6.39 -5.38 -3.97
N TRP A 41 -5.19 -5.70 -3.49
CA TRP A 41 -4.16 -6.32 -4.33
C TRP A 41 -4.61 -7.67 -4.90
N GLU A 42 -5.27 -8.49 -4.09
CA GLU A 42 -5.72 -9.83 -4.51
C GLU A 42 -6.82 -9.79 -5.57
N LYS A 43 -7.55 -8.69 -5.68
CA LYS A 43 -8.59 -8.49 -6.70
C LYS A 43 -7.99 -8.21 -8.09
N GLU A 44 -6.72 -7.82 -8.17
CA GLU A 44 -6.08 -7.52 -9.45
C GLU A 44 -5.79 -8.79 -10.26
N SER A 45 -5.87 -8.66 -11.58
CA SER A 45 -5.89 -9.76 -12.56
C SER A 45 -4.66 -10.68 -12.56
N ASP A 46 -3.55 -10.26 -11.96
CA ASP A 46 -2.31 -11.04 -11.91
C ASP A 46 -2.39 -12.26 -10.97
N TRP A 47 -3.23 -12.23 -9.92
CA TRP A 47 -3.43 -13.40 -9.03
C TRP A 47 -4.41 -14.43 -9.60
N ALA A 48 -5.36 -14.00 -10.43
CA ALA A 48 -6.50 -14.80 -10.86
C ALA A 48 -6.13 -15.99 -11.76
N ASN A 49 -4.96 -15.96 -12.39
CA ASN A 49 -4.52 -17.01 -13.33
C ASN A 49 -3.61 -18.08 -12.70
N GLY A 50 -3.27 -17.96 -11.41
CA GLY A 50 -2.40 -18.94 -10.72
C GLY A 50 -0.92 -18.87 -11.13
N GLU A 51 -0.50 -17.80 -11.80
CA GLU A 51 0.88 -17.55 -12.22
C GLU A 51 1.66 -16.65 -11.23
N SER A 52 1.13 -16.46 -10.01
CA SER A 52 1.78 -15.61 -9.01
C SER A 52 3.19 -16.11 -8.68
N ALA A 53 4.17 -15.24 -8.85
CA ALA A 53 5.59 -15.54 -8.60
C ALA A 53 5.95 -15.64 -7.10
N PHE A 54 4.98 -15.47 -6.20
CA PHE A 54 5.11 -15.53 -4.74
C PHE A 54 3.75 -15.78 -4.07
N GLU A 55 3.76 -16.13 -2.79
CA GLU A 55 2.55 -16.35 -2.00
C GLU A 55 2.37 -15.27 -0.92
N ILE A 56 1.10 -14.92 -0.62
CA ILE A 56 0.75 -14.01 0.47
C ILE A 56 0.09 -14.80 1.60
N TYR A 57 0.67 -14.69 2.78
CA TYR A 57 0.15 -15.27 4.02
C TYR A 57 -0.07 -14.18 5.05
N TRP A 58 -0.97 -14.43 5.98
CA TRP A 58 -1.13 -13.61 7.17
C TRP A 58 -1.28 -14.47 8.41
N LEU A 59 -0.99 -13.90 9.57
CA LEU A 59 -1.14 -14.57 10.85
C LEU A 59 -1.54 -13.57 11.94
N GLU A 60 -2.20 -14.08 12.97
CA GLU A 60 -2.43 -13.37 14.24
C GLU A 60 -1.53 -13.99 15.31
N PRO A 61 -0.48 -13.29 15.79
CA PRO A 61 0.46 -13.86 16.75
C PRO A 61 -0.17 -14.25 18.09
N ASP A 62 -1.22 -13.53 18.52
CA ASP A 62 -1.86 -13.72 19.83
C ASP A 62 -2.49 -15.11 19.99
N GLU A 63 -2.84 -15.76 18.89
CA GLU A 63 -3.40 -17.12 18.91
C GLU A 63 -2.30 -18.20 18.87
N HIS A 64 -1.03 -17.83 18.63
CA HIS A 64 0.05 -18.77 18.30
C HIS A 64 1.41 -18.41 18.95
N PRO A 65 1.75 -18.97 20.13
CA PRO A 65 2.97 -18.62 20.87
C PRO A 65 4.29 -18.83 20.12
N ASP A 66 4.38 -19.86 19.26
CA ASP A 66 5.59 -20.12 18.46
C ASP A 66 5.84 -19.02 17.40
N THR A 67 4.77 -18.37 16.95
CA THR A 67 4.82 -17.26 16.01
C THR A 67 5.46 -16.04 16.63
N TRP A 68 5.11 -15.72 17.88
CA TRP A 68 5.74 -14.64 18.66
C TRP A 68 7.24 -14.84 18.80
N LYS A 69 7.65 -16.07 19.13
CA LYS A 69 9.06 -16.41 19.23
C LYS A 69 9.79 -16.18 17.90
N TRP A 70 9.22 -16.68 16.80
CA TRP A 70 9.84 -16.53 15.48
C TRP A 70 9.94 -15.05 15.06
N ILE A 71 8.89 -14.26 15.30
CA ILE A 71 8.88 -12.82 15.03
C ILE A 71 9.99 -12.12 15.82
N GLY A 72 10.08 -12.36 17.12
CA GLY A 72 11.10 -11.72 17.96
C GLY A 72 12.53 -12.08 17.58
N GLU A 73 12.74 -13.25 16.95
CA GLU A 73 14.06 -13.69 16.49
C GLU A 73 14.41 -13.17 15.09
N ASN A 74 13.42 -12.94 14.20
CA ASN A 74 13.65 -12.76 12.75
C ASN A 74 13.09 -11.46 12.17
N ALA A 75 12.14 -10.82 12.86
CA ALA A 75 11.47 -9.59 12.44
C ALA A 75 11.58 -8.51 13.54
N VAL A 76 12.76 -8.43 14.17
CA VAL A 76 13.07 -7.59 15.35
C VAL A 76 12.65 -6.13 15.16
N ASN A 77 12.69 -5.60 13.94
CA ASN A 77 12.30 -4.22 13.66
C ASN A 77 10.78 -3.97 13.75
N LEU A 78 9.96 -5.00 13.92
CA LEU A 78 8.52 -4.85 14.17
C LEU A 78 8.22 -4.66 15.68
N ASP A 79 9.25 -4.79 16.54
CA ASP A 79 9.20 -4.63 17.99
C ASP A 79 9.75 -3.25 18.39
N GLN A 80 8.87 -2.28 18.68
CA GLN A 80 9.26 -0.94 19.15
C GLN A 80 8.59 -0.60 20.49
N GLU A 81 9.18 0.37 21.21
CA GLU A 81 8.80 0.85 22.55
C GLU A 81 7.32 1.25 22.72
N ASN A 82 6.59 1.50 21.62
CA ASN A 82 5.19 1.94 21.61
C ASN A 82 4.16 0.80 21.39
N GLY A 83 4.60 -0.45 21.43
CA GLY A 83 3.74 -1.63 21.27
C GLY A 83 3.73 -2.15 19.83
N TYR A 84 3.66 -3.47 19.72
CA TYR A 84 3.76 -4.20 18.46
C TYR A 84 2.48 -3.99 17.63
N THR A 85 2.56 -3.24 16.52
CA THR A 85 1.39 -2.97 15.64
C THR A 85 1.31 -3.88 14.42
N GLY A 86 2.26 -4.82 14.28
CA GLY A 86 2.39 -5.72 13.14
C GLY A 86 3.17 -5.10 11.98
N GLY A 87 3.22 -5.84 10.87
CA GLY A 87 3.98 -5.42 9.70
C GLY A 87 4.03 -6.48 8.61
N LEU A 88 4.70 -6.15 7.51
CA LEU A 88 4.95 -7.09 6.43
C LEU A 88 6.40 -7.57 6.48
N VAL A 89 6.58 -8.86 6.21
CA VAL A 89 7.87 -9.54 6.18
C VAL A 89 8.01 -10.22 4.83
N TRP A 90 9.07 -9.90 4.10
CA TRP A 90 9.42 -10.58 2.86
C TRP A 90 10.37 -11.73 3.18
N LEU A 91 10.01 -12.92 2.73
CA LEU A 91 10.80 -14.14 2.92
C LEU A 91 11.23 -14.69 1.58
N ARG A 92 12.50 -15.09 1.49
CA ARG A 92 13.06 -15.82 0.36
C ARG A 92 13.77 -17.07 0.85
N ASN A 93 13.27 -18.25 0.47
CA ASN A 93 13.76 -19.55 0.93
C ASN A 93 13.91 -19.60 2.47
N GLY A 94 12.91 -19.07 3.18
CA GLY A 94 12.88 -18.99 4.64
C GLY A 94 13.70 -17.86 5.28
N ALA A 95 14.54 -17.15 4.53
CA ALA A 95 15.31 -16.01 5.05
C ALA A 95 14.52 -14.71 4.92
N VAL A 96 14.55 -13.88 5.98
CA VAL A 96 13.98 -12.52 5.94
C VAL A 96 14.84 -11.63 5.04
N VAL A 97 14.24 -11.10 3.98
CA VAL A 97 14.89 -10.21 3.00
C VAL A 97 14.38 -8.77 3.08
N GLY A 98 13.43 -8.50 3.97
CA GLY A 98 12.99 -7.16 4.32
C GLY A 98 11.78 -7.17 5.24
N THR A 99 11.56 -6.04 5.92
CA THR A 99 10.38 -5.78 6.73
C THR A 99 9.83 -4.37 6.45
N VAL A 100 8.58 -4.13 6.81
CA VAL A 100 7.99 -2.79 6.95
C VAL A 100 6.95 -2.84 8.06
N GLU A 101 6.97 -1.84 8.91
CA GLU A 101 5.97 -1.70 9.97
C GLU A 101 4.64 -1.23 9.39
N ASN A 102 3.52 -1.61 10.03
CA ASN A 102 2.19 -1.18 9.58
C ASN A 102 2.03 0.35 9.57
N GLN A 103 2.74 1.08 10.42
CA GLN A 103 2.72 2.55 10.49
C GLN A 103 3.47 3.21 9.34
N GLU A 104 4.45 2.51 8.76
CA GLU A 104 5.27 2.97 7.64
C GLU A 104 4.80 2.38 6.31
N PHE A 105 3.56 1.88 6.26
CA PHE A 105 3.02 1.26 5.06
C PHE A 105 3.07 2.25 3.87
N PRO A 106 3.70 1.87 2.75
CA PRO A 106 4.05 2.83 1.70
C PRO A 106 2.94 3.00 0.65
N GLY A 107 1.78 2.38 0.86
CA GLY A 107 0.71 2.29 -0.13
C GLY A 107 0.89 1.11 -1.10
N LEU A 108 -0.22 0.66 -1.69
CA LEU A 108 -0.26 -0.54 -2.52
C LEU A 108 0.70 -0.51 -3.72
N ARG A 109 0.84 0.64 -4.37
CA ARG A 109 1.74 0.79 -5.54
C ARG A 109 3.20 0.54 -5.17
N GLU A 110 3.66 1.18 -4.11
CA GLU A 110 5.05 1.03 -3.67
C GLU A 110 5.28 -0.34 -3.04
N LEU A 111 4.28 -0.89 -2.35
CA LEU A 111 4.31 -2.26 -1.86
C LEU A 111 4.57 -3.27 -2.99
N LYS A 112 3.85 -3.16 -4.12
CA LYS A 112 4.06 -4.00 -5.30
C LYS A 112 5.50 -3.92 -5.81
N ARG A 113 6.02 -2.69 -5.94
CA ARG A 113 7.38 -2.44 -6.41
C ARG A 113 8.42 -3.05 -5.47
N LEU A 114 8.30 -2.78 -4.17
CA LEU A 114 9.18 -3.33 -3.14
C LEU A 114 9.10 -4.86 -3.09
N THR A 115 7.93 -5.44 -3.30
CA THR A 115 7.76 -6.90 -3.29
C THR A 115 8.49 -7.56 -4.45
N LYS A 116 8.37 -7.02 -5.66
CA LYS A 116 9.14 -7.51 -6.81
C LYS A 116 10.64 -7.42 -6.53
N LEU A 117 11.09 -6.26 -6.02
CA LEU A 117 12.50 -6.02 -5.70
C LEU A 117 13.03 -7.00 -4.62
N ARG A 118 12.35 -7.10 -3.48
CA ARG A 118 12.79 -7.89 -2.32
C ARG A 118 12.72 -9.39 -2.60
N LEU A 119 11.75 -9.85 -3.37
CA LEU A 119 11.62 -11.27 -3.75
C LEU A 119 12.39 -11.65 -5.02
N GLY A 120 13.04 -10.69 -5.68
CA GLY A 120 13.81 -10.93 -6.91
C GLY A 120 12.95 -11.40 -8.07
N ILE A 121 11.79 -10.79 -8.25
CA ILE A 121 10.86 -11.05 -9.36
C ILE A 121 11.21 -10.09 -10.50
N GLU A 122 11.61 -10.64 -11.66
CA GLU A 122 11.93 -9.84 -12.84
C GLU A 122 10.68 -9.17 -13.42
N GLU A 123 10.78 -7.87 -13.71
CA GLU A 123 9.67 -7.10 -14.25
C GLU A 123 9.67 -7.20 -15.78
N ARG A 124 8.53 -7.61 -16.39
CA ARG A 124 8.34 -7.38 -17.83
C ARG A 124 8.24 -5.88 -18.05
N ALA A 125 9.07 -5.33 -18.92
CA ALA A 125 9.10 -3.90 -19.24
C ALA A 125 7.73 -3.42 -19.74
N GLY A 126 6.93 -2.87 -18.83
CA GLY A 126 5.64 -2.24 -19.08
C GLY A 126 5.57 -0.95 -18.26
N GLN A 127 5.38 0.17 -18.95
CA GLN A 127 5.58 1.55 -18.50
C GLN A 127 4.98 1.88 -17.13
N SER A 128 5.83 2.35 -16.21
CA SER A 128 5.42 2.91 -14.91
C SER A 128 5.62 4.43 -14.88
N SER A 129 4.66 5.17 -15.42
CA SER A 129 4.45 6.58 -15.04
C SER A 129 2.96 6.88 -15.04
N VAL A 130 2.45 7.35 -13.90
CA VAL A 130 1.03 7.63 -13.65
C VAL A 130 0.48 8.76 -14.54
N VAL A 131 1.36 9.59 -15.12
CA VAL A 131 1.04 10.57 -16.15
C VAL A 131 2.24 10.74 -17.09
N ASP A 132 1.98 10.85 -18.39
CA ASP A 132 3.00 11.18 -19.39
C ASP A 132 3.64 12.56 -19.09
N PRO A 133 4.97 12.67 -18.99
CA PRO A 133 5.66 13.95 -18.79
C PRO A 133 5.34 15.02 -19.84
N GLU A 134 5.05 14.65 -21.09
CA GLU A 134 4.64 15.61 -22.12
C GLU A 134 3.22 16.14 -21.87
N LEU A 135 2.30 15.29 -21.40
CA LEU A 135 0.95 15.70 -21.01
C LEU A 135 0.99 16.68 -19.83
N LEU A 136 1.83 16.42 -18.82
CA LEU A 136 2.00 17.32 -17.67
C LEU A 136 2.43 18.74 -18.07
N ARG A 137 3.22 18.88 -19.15
CA ARG A 137 3.67 20.20 -19.63
C ARG A 137 2.56 21.05 -20.26
N ILE A 138 1.45 20.43 -20.63
CA ILE A 138 0.31 21.08 -21.29
C ILE A 138 -0.84 21.32 -20.30
N LEU A 139 -0.87 20.57 -19.18
CA LEU A 139 -1.92 20.67 -18.18
C LEU A 139 -1.68 21.82 -17.19
N CYS A 140 -2.77 22.50 -16.83
CA CYS A 140 -2.82 23.52 -15.78
C CYS A 140 -4.12 23.36 -14.98
N CYS A 141 -4.25 24.08 -13.87
CA CYS A 141 -5.47 24.08 -13.06
C CYS A 141 -6.68 24.57 -13.91
N PRO A 142 -7.78 23.79 -13.99
CA PRO A 142 -8.93 24.12 -14.86
C PRO A 142 -9.70 25.37 -14.42
N GLU A 143 -9.54 25.83 -13.18
CA GLU A 143 -10.21 27.03 -12.64
C GLU A 143 -9.35 28.28 -12.75
N THR A 144 -8.04 28.15 -12.50
CA THR A 144 -7.14 29.31 -12.28
C THR A 144 -5.97 29.37 -13.24
N TYR A 145 -5.79 28.35 -14.08
CA TYR A 145 -4.66 28.19 -15.01
C TYR A 145 -3.27 28.18 -14.33
N GLN A 146 -3.23 28.01 -13.01
CA GLN A 146 -2.00 27.81 -12.27
C GLN A 146 -1.31 26.50 -12.67
N ASP A 147 0.01 26.47 -12.51
CA ASP A 147 0.79 25.26 -12.67
C ASP A 147 0.30 24.14 -11.74
N ILE A 148 0.49 22.91 -12.18
CA ILE A 148 0.23 21.71 -11.40
C ILE A 148 1.47 20.82 -11.38
N LYS A 149 1.65 20.06 -10.30
CA LYS A 149 2.78 19.15 -10.11
C LYS A 149 2.30 17.80 -9.65
N VAL A 150 3.02 16.74 -10.02
CA VAL A 150 2.74 15.40 -9.49
C VAL A 150 2.93 15.40 -7.98
N ALA A 151 1.95 14.87 -7.25
CA ALA A 151 2.01 14.72 -5.81
C ALA A 151 3.07 13.70 -5.40
N GLU A 152 3.73 13.96 -4.28
CA GLU A 152 4.64 12.99 -3.66
C GLU A 152 3.86 11.77 -3.14
N ALA A 153 4.52 10.60 -3.11
CA ALA A 153 3.91 9.36 -2.65
C ALA A 153 3.35 9.47 -1.22
N ALA A 154 4.05 10.20 -0.33
CA ALA A 154 3.60 10.43 1.04
C ALA A 154 2.27 11.21 1.13
N VAL A 155 2.02 12.14 0.19
CA VAL A 155 0.75 12.90 0.14
C VAL A 155 -0.39 11.98 -0.29
N ILE A 156 -0.15 11.14 -1.29
CA ILE A 156 -1.11 10.16 -1.78
C ILE A 156 -1.48 9.15 -0.70
N GLU A 157 -0.48 8.67 0.03
CA GLU A 157 -0.66 7.73 1.12
C GLU A 157 -1.51 8.33 2.24
N LYS A 158 -1.19 9.55 2.68
CA LYS A 158 -2.00 10.28 3.67
C LYS A 158 -3.46 10.45 3.23
N ILE A 159 -3.68 10.74 1.95
CA ILE A 159 -5.03 10.85 1.38
C ILE A 159 -5.76 9.52 1.41
N ASN A 160 -5.12 8.44 0.97
CA ASN A 160 -5.74 7.11 0.94
C ASN A 160 -6.06 6.60 2.35
N GLN A 161 -5.25 6.93 3.36
CA GLN A 161 -5.57 6.67 4.77
C GLN A 161 -6.84 7.42 5.21
N GLN A 162 -7.00 8.69 4.85
CA GLN A 162 -8.22 9.46 5.17
C GLN A 162 -9.46 8.97 4.41
N ILE A 163 -9.29 8.43 3.21
CA ILE A 163 -10.35 7.76 2.44
C ILE A 163 -10.79 6.50 3.19
N PHE A 164 -9.83 5.68 3.64
CA PHE A 164 -10.11 4.47 4.40
C PHE A 164 -10.87 4.76 5.70
N THR A 165 -10.51 5.81 6.44
CA THR A 165 -11.27 6.21 7.65
C THR A 165 -12.62 6.86 7.34
N GLY A 166 -12.94 7.10 6.06
CA GLY A 166 -14.17 7.80 5.63
C GLY A 166 -14.21 9.28 6.01
N ALA A 167 -13.05 9.87 6.34
CA ALA A 167 -12.94 11.25 6.80
C ALA A 167 -12.75 12.25 5.65
N LEU A 168 -12.23 11.78 4.51
CA LEU A 168 -11.91 12.66 3.40
C LEU A 168 -13.14 13.08 2.60
N ARG A 169 -13.19 14.38 2.27
CA ARG A 169 -14.23 14.97 1.42
C ARG A 169 -13.60 15.72 0.24
N ASN A 170 -14.25 15.64 -0.93
CA ASN A 170 -13.89 16.50 -2.06
C ASN A 170 -14.37 17.95 -1.81
N ARG A 171 -14.07 18.86 -2.75
CA ARG A 171 -14.45 20.27 -2.68
C ARG A 171 -15.95 20.50 -2.54
N ARG A 172 -16.79 19.58 -3.04
CA ARG A 172 -18.25 19.60 -2.87
C ARG A 172 -18.73 19.08 -1.51
N GLY A 173 -17.82 18.66 -0.63
CA GLY A 173 -18.15 18.06 0.65
C GLY A 173 -18.62 16.61 0.56
N GLN A 174 -18.50 15.96 -0.61
CA GLN A 174 -18.87 14.56 -0.79
C GLN A 174 -17.76 13.65 -0.25
N VAL A 175 -18.13 12.60 0.47
CA VAL A 175 -17.18 11.62 1.01
C VAL A 175 -16.51 10.89 -0.14
N ILE A 176 -15.18 10.88 -0.15
CA ILE A 176 -14.39 10.14 -1.12
C ILE A 176 -14.25 8.70 -0.61
N ARG A 177 -14.60 7.74 -1.45
CA ARG A 177 -14.54 6.29 -1.13
C ARG A 177 -13.56 5.51 -1.99
N GLU A 178 -13.19 6.08 -3.13
CA GLU A 178 -12.29 5.47 -4.08
C GLU A 178 -10.89 6.06 -3.88
N VAL A 179 -9.91 5.18 -3.60
CA VAL A 179 -8.51 5.56 -3.48
C VAL A 179 -7.94 6.10 -4.77
N ILE A 180 -6.77 6.72 -4.66
CA ILE A 180 -6.11 7.39 -5.77
C ILE A 180 -4.72 6.78 -5.99
N GLU A 181 -4.34 6.63 -7.26
CA GLU A 181 -3.04 6.09 -7.68
C GLU A 181 -1.95 7.17 -7.68
N GLY A 182 -2.38 8.41 -7.79
CA GLY A 182 -1.57 9.61 -7.82
C GLY A 182 -2.44 10.86 -7.75
N GLY A 183 -1.82 12.02 -7.91
CA GLY A 183 -2.53 13.28 -7.87
C GLY A 183 -1.72 14.41 -8.46
N LEU A 184 -2.41 15.46 -8.90
CA LEU A 184 -1.81 16.70 -9.37
C LEU A 184 -2.10 17.81 -8.36
N VAL A 185 -1.06 18.25 -7.66
CA VAL A 185 -1.11 19.33 -6.67
C VAL A 185 -1.04 20.66 -7.40
N ARG A 186 -1.98 21.55 -7.10
CA ARG A 186 -1.96 22.92 -7.60
C ARG A 186 -0.77 23.70 -7.02
N ALA A 187 -0.20 24.64 -7.77
CA ALA A 187 0.98 25.41 -7.36
C ALA A 187 0.85 26.09 -5.98
N ASP A 188 -0.35 26.52 -5.60
CA ASP A 188 -0.65 27.11 -4.29
C ASP A 188 -0.77 26.09 -3.14
N GLY A 189 -0.64 24.79 -3.44
CA GLY A 189 -0.71 23.70 -2.47
C GLY A 189 -2.10 23.48 -1.86
N ARG A 190 -3.15 24.15 -2.35
CA ARG A 190 -4.47 24.12 -1.70
C ARG A 190 -5.32 22.93 -2.10
N TYR A 191 -5.15 22.45 -3.33
CA TYR A 191 -5.97 21.39 -3.90
C TYR A 191 -5.12 20.36 -4.63
N LEU A 192 -5.58 19.12 -4.59
CA LEU A 192 -5.09 18.00 -5.37
C LEU A 192 -6.20 17.51 -6.31
N TYR A 193 -5.87 17.34 -7.58
CA TYR A 193 -6.72 16.65 -8.54
C TYR A 193 -6.34 15.17 -8.57
N PRO A 194 -7.26 14.23 -8.28
CA PRO A 194 -6.91 12.83 -8.16
C PRO A 194 -6.61 12.21 -9.53
N ILE A 195 -5.72 11.22 -9.54
CA ILE A 195 -5.46 10.39 -10.70
C ILE A 195 -5.98 8.99 -10.40
N ARG A 196 -6.81 8.46 -11.29
CA ARG A 196 -7.42 7.14 -11.19
C ARG A 196 -7.36 6.45 -12.53
N HIS A 197 -6.97 5.18 -12.56
CA HIS A 197 -6.77 4.43 -13.80
C HIS A 197 -5.82 5.18 -14.76
N ASN A 198 -4.77 5.82 -14.22
CA ASN A 198 -3.86 6.72 -14.93
C ASN A 198 -4.51 7.91 -15.67
N ILE A 199 -5.74 8.30 -15.29
CA ILE A 199 -6.45 9.45 -15.86
C ILE A 199 -6.55 10.56 -14.80
N PRO A 200 -5.97 11.75 -15.04
CA PRO A 200 -6.18 12.91 -14.19
C PRO A 200 -7.63 13.39 -14.23
N ILE A 201 -8.30 13.42 -13.09
CA ILE A 201 -9.66 13.96 -12.95
C ILE A 201 -9.56 15.48 -12.76
N MET A 202 -9.52 16.21 -13.86
CA MET A 202 -9.41 17.68 -13.90
C MET A 202 -10.76 18.39 -13.70
N LEU A 203 -11.59 17.89 -12.79
CA LEU A 203 -12.87 18.49 -12.42
C LEU A 203 -12.69 19.30 -11.13
N VAL A 204 -13.08 20.57 -11.15
CA VAL A 204 -12.95 21.50 -10.00
C VAL A 204 -13.63 20.95 -8.75
N ASP A 205 -14.79 20.33 -8.94
CA ASP A 205 -15.63 19.77 -7.89
C ASP A 205 -15.07 18.50 -7.24
N GLU A 206 -14.28 17.72 -8.00
CA GLU A 206 -13.62 16.51 -7.53
C GLU A 206 -12.27 16.78 -6.87
N ALA A 207 -11.83 18.05 -6.87
CA ALA A 207 -10.58 18.44 -6.22
C ALA A 207 -10.62 18.14 -4.72
N ILE A 208 -9.51 17.62 -4.21
CA ILE A 208 -9.31 17.27 -2.80
C ILE A 208 -8.60 18.44 -2.12
N PRO A 209 -9.20 19.10 -1.11
CA PRO A 209 -8.51 20.13 -0.34
C PRO A 209 -7.32 19.52 0.43
N LEU A 210 -6.14 20.12 0.32
CA LEU A 210 -4.94 19.71 1.05
C LEU A 210 -4.68 20.53 2.32
N ILE A 211 -5.29 21.71 2.40
CA ILE A 211 -5.26 22.57 3.58
C ILE A 211 -6.64 22.49 4.23
N GLY A 212 -6.70 21.77 5.34
CA GLY A 212 -7.85 21.61 6.23
C GLY A 212 -7.34 21.27 7.62
#